data_AF-A0A7C7MK94-F1
#
_entry.id   AF-A0A7C7MK94-F1
#
_cell.length_a   1.000
_cell.length_b   1.000
_cell.length_c   1.000
_cell.angle_alpha   90.00
_cell.angle_beta   90.00
_cell.angle_gamma   90.00
#
_symmetry.space_group_name_H-M   'P 1'
#
loop_
_entity.id
_entity.type
_entity.pdbx_description
1 polymer ?
#
loop_
_entity_poly.entity_id
_entity_poly.type
_entity_poly.pdbx_seq_one_letter_code
_entity_poly.pdbx_strand_id
1 'polypeptide(L)' 'MLLQDYEPIKVRRFNGSYFQRNEAVNRAYSKLGQRYSLLNFNCEHFANWVQFGKVESSQVTTGLIILTSAIFLKLISTDE' A
#
# COMPACT_ATOMS: atom_id res chain seq x y z
N MET A 1 -6.21 -1.82 -32.64
CA MET A 1 -5.60 -1.41 -31.36
C MET A 1 -6.62 -0.53 -30.66
N LEU A 2 -7.36 -1.08 -29.69
CA LEU A 2 -8.34 -0.32 -28.90
C LEU A 2 -7.56 0.42 -27.80
N LEU A 3 -7.23 1.69 -28.05
CA LEU A 3 -6.86 2.61 -26.98
C LEU A 3 -8.17 3.03 -26.32
N GLN A 4 -8.55 2.31 -25.26
CA GLN A 4 -9.66 2.72 -24.42
C GLN A 4 -9.16 3.87 -23.54
N ASP A 5 -9.72 5.07 -23.74
CA ASP A 5 -9.45 6.20 -22.86
C ASP A 5 -10.13 5.94 -21.52
N TYR A 6 -9.33 5.92 -20.45
CA TYR A 6 -9.82 5.74 -19.09
C TYR A 6 -9.99 7.11 -18.42
N GLU A 7 -11.24 7.45 -18.11
CA GLU A 7 -11.55 8.63 -17.31
C GLU A 7 -11.45 8.28 -15.81
N PRO A 8 -10.80 9.13 -14.99
CA PRO A 8 -10.72 8.88 -13.56
C PRO A 8 -12.10 9.06 -12.91
N ILE A 9 -12.66 7.97 -12.39
CA ILE A 9 -13.95 7.99 -11.68
C ILE A 9 -13.89 8.68 -10.31
N LYS A 10 -12.70 8.79 -9.71
CA LYS A 10 -12.48 9.39 -8.39
C LYS A 10 -11.04 9.87 -8.23
N VAL A 11 -10.88 11.07 -7.66
CA VAL A 11 -9.56 11.62 -7.31
C VAL A 11 -9.46 11.78 -5.80
N ARG A 12 -8.53 11.06 -5.17
CA ARG A 12 -8.14 11.32 -3.78
C ARG A 12 -7.17 12.51 -3.77
N ARG A 13 -7.63 13.66 -3.26
CA ARG A 13 -6.80 14.86 -3.15
C ARG A 13 -5.67 14.64 -2.14
N PHE A 14 -4.50 15.22 -2.42
CA PHE A 14 -3.40 15.21 -1.48
C PHE A 14 -3.74 16.04 -0.24
N ASN A 15 -3.52 15.48 0.95
CA ASN A 15 -3.65 16.20 2.22
C ASN A 15 -2.26 16.66 2.71
N GLY A 16 -2.05 17.97 2.81
CA GLY A 16 -0.81 18.57 3.32
C GLY A 16 -0.52 19.97 2.74
N SER A 17 0.55 20.58 3.23
CA SER A 17 1.04 21.90 2.82
C SER A 17 1.62 21.91 1.40
N TYR A 18 1.88 23.10 0.85
CA TYR A 18 2.58 23.25 -0.43
C TYR A 18 3.94 22.55 -0.44
N PHE A 19 4.71 22.70 0.62
CA PHE A 19 6.00 22.03 0.77
C PHE A 19 5.84 20.50 0.77
N GLN A 20 4.86 19.97 1.52
CA GLN A 20 4.59 18.53 1.56
C GLN A 20 4.12 17.99 0.20
N ARG A 21 3.43 18.80 -0.61
CA ARG A 21 3.06 18.43 -1.99
C ARG A 21 4.29 18.29 -2.88
N ASN A 22 5.25 19.20 -2.80
CA ASN A 22 6.51 19.08 -3.56
C ASN A 22 7.27 17.82 -3.16
N GLU A 23 7.32 17.53 -1.86
CA GLU A 23 7.92 16.28 -1.36
C GLU A 23 7.18 15.02 -1.84
N ALA A 24 5.85 15.09 -2.00
CA ALA A 24 5.06 14.00 -2.58
C ALA A 24 5.41 13.76 -4.05
N VAL A 25 5.63 14.82 -4.83
CA VAL A 25 6.10 14.72 -6.21
C VAL A 25 7.50 14.07 -6.25
N ASN A 26 8.42 14.50 -5.38
CA ASN A 26 9.75 13.89 -5.26
C ASN A 26 9.67 12.39 -4.92
N ARG A 27 8.78 12.00 -4.00
CA ARG A 27 8.53 10.59 -3.66
C ARG A 27 7.95 9.78 -4.81
N ALA A 28 7.12 10.39 -5.66
CA ALA A 28 6.60 9.73 -6.85
C ALA A 28 7.73 9.45 -7.85
N TYR A 29 8.57 10.46 -8.12
CA TYR A 29 9.72 10.32 -9.02
C TYR A 29 10.75 9.30 -8.53
N SER A 30 10.98 9.19 -7.22
CA SER A 30 11.95 8.23 -6.66
C SER A 30 11.57 6.76 -6.83
N LYS A 31 10.36 6.47 -7.32
CA LYS A 31 9.88 5.11 -7.61
C LYS A 31 9.73 4.82 -9.11
N LEU A 32 10.18 5.70 -9.99
CA LEU A 32 10.29 5.37 -11.41
C LEU A 32 11.21 4.16 -11.59
N GLY A 33 10.76 3.18 -12.38
CA GLY A 33 11.48 1.91 -12.59
C GLY A 33 11.32 0.88 -11.46
N GLN A 34 10.61 1.20 -10.37
CA GLN A 34 10.29 0.23 -9.33
C GLN A 34 9.43 -0.90 -9.91
N ARG A 35 9.86 -2.16 -9.70
CA ARG A 35 9.11 -3.32 -10.17
C ARG A 35 7.80 -3.45 -9.38
N TYR A 36 6.73 -3.67 -10.12
CA TYR A 36 5.40 -3.93 -9.57
C TYR A 36 5.38 -5.29 -8.86
N SER A 37 4.73 -5.35 -7.70
CA SER A 37 4.43 -6.59 -6.99
C SER A 37 3.04 -6.50 -6.40
N LEU A 38 2.18 -7.49 -6.66
CA LEU A 38 0.81 -7.51 -6.15
C LEU A 38 0.74 -7.40 -4.63
N LEU A 39 1.67 -8.06 -3.93
CA LEU A 39 1.71 -8.13 -2.48
C LEU A 39 2.55 -7.00 -1.86
N ASN A 40 3.70 -6.69 -2.46
CA ASN A 40 4.71 -5.86 -1.80
C ASN A 40 4.79 -4.42 -2.31
N PHE A 41 4.39 -4.16 -3.56
CA PHE A 41 4.49 -2.83 -4.15
C PHE A 41 3.53 -2.66 -5.32
N ASN A 42 2.24 -2.60 -4.98
CA ASN A 42 1.15 -2.38 -5.94
C ASN A 42 0.76 -0.88 -5.98
N CYS A 43 -0.31 -0.55 -6.72
CA CYS A 43 -0.78 0.81 -6.87
C CYS A 43 -1.18 1.48 -5.54
N GLU A 44 -1.76 0.72 -4.61
CA GLU A 44 -2.16 1.23 -3.30
C GLU A 44 -0.93 1.60 -2.46
N HIS A 45 0.09 0.73 -2.44
CA HIS A 45 1.37 1.01 -1.79
C HIS A 45 2.04 2.26 -2.35
N PHE A 46 2.08 2.40 -3.68
CA PHE A 46 2.63 3.59 -4.32
C PHE A 46 1.84 4.86 -3.92
N ALA A 47 0.50 4.81 -3.95
CA ALA A 47 -0.32 5.95 -3.56
C ALA A 47 -0.13 6.33 -2.07
N ASN A 48 0.08 5.36 -1.19
CA ASN A 48 0.38 5.59 0.22
C ASN A 48 1.80 6.13 0.44
N TRP A 49 2.78 5.63 -0.30
CA TRP A 49 4.15 6.18 -0.31
C TRP A 49 4.14 7.65 -0.73
N VAL A 50 3.44 7.99 -1.81
CA VAL A 50 3.31 9.38 -2.30
C VAL A 50 2.59 10.25 -1.26
N GLN A 51 1.49 9.79 -0.68
CA GLN A 51 0.71 10.59 0.27
C GLN A 51 1.41 10.77 1.63
N PHE A 52 1.96 9.69 2.20
CA PHE A 52 2.37 9.64 3.61
C PHE A 52 3.87 9.43 3.83
N GLY A 53 4.63 9.06 2.79
CA GLY A 53 6.05 8.73 2.94
C GLY A 53 6.32 7.47 3.74
N LYS A 54 5.32 6.59 3.89
CA LYS A 54 5.45 5.30 4.58
C LYS A 54 5.34 4.17 3.57
N VAL A 55 6.26 3.22 3.62
CA VAL A 55 6.27 2.01 2.76
C VAL A 55 5.40 0.89 3.34
N GLU A 56 4.92 1.04 4.58
CA GLU A 56 4.30 -0.08 5.28
C GLU A 56 2.97 -0.50 4.66
N SER A 57 2.94 -1.78 4.27
CA SER A 57 1.75 -2.52 3.90
C SER A 57 0.98 -2.88 5.17
N SER A 58 -0.27 -2.43 5.30
CA SER A 58 -1.16 -2.96 6.35
C SER A 58 -1.40 -4.47 6.16
N GLN A 59 -1.28 -4.97 4.92
CA GLN A 59 -1.74 -6.31 4.53
C GLN A 59 -0.81 -7.43 5.01
N VAL A 60 0.51 -7.26 4.90
CA VAL A 60 1.49 -8.27 5.38
C VAL A 60 1.43 -8.40 6.90
N THR A 61 1.31 -7.28 7.61
CA THR A 61 1.14 -7.27 9.07
C THR A 61 -0.16 -7.95 9.49
N THR A 62 -1.28 -7.66 8.81
CA THR A 62 -2.57 -8.31 9.10
C THR A 62 -2.53 -9.82 8.84
N GLY A 63 -1.96 -10.27 7.72
CA GLY A 63 -1.86 -11.68 7.39
C GLY A 63 -1.05 -12.47 8.41
N LEU A 64 0.09 -11.93 8.86
CA LEU A 64 0.91 -12.56 9.89
C LEU A 64 0.17 -12.66 11.23
N ILE A 65 -0.53 -11.60 11.64
CA ILE A 65 -1.32 -11.58 12.88
C ILE A 65 -2.43 -12.64 12.86
N ILE A 66 -3.18 -12.74 11.76
CA ILE A 66 -4.25 -13.75 11.63
C ILE A 66 -3.66 -15.16 11.72
N LEU A 67 -2.52 -15.41 11.07
CA LEU A 67 -1.91 -16.72 11.04
C LEU A 67 -1.35 -17.13 12.41
N THR A 68 -0.68 -16.20 13.11
CA THR A 68 -0.17 -16.47 14.46
C THR A 68 -1.29 -16.64 15.48
N SER A 69 -2.36 -15.84 15.41
CA SER A 69 -3.52 -15.98 16.29
C SER A 69 -4.27 -17.29 16.07
N ALA A 70 -4.43 -17.74 14.81
CA ALA A 70 -5.04 -19.04 14.50
C ALA A 70 -4.20 -20.21 15.05
N ILE A 71 -2.86 -20.16 14.90
CA ILE A 71 -1.96 -21.18 15.46
C ILE A 71 -2.05 -21.20 16.99
N PHE A 72 -2.02 -20.03 17.63
CA PHE A 72 -2.11 -19.90 19.08
C PHE A 72 -3.42 -20.45 19.63
N LEU A 73 -4.55 -20.11 19.02
CA LEU A 73 -5.86 -20.66 19.38
C LEU A 73 -5.88 -22.18 19.23
N LYS A 74 -5.33 -22.71 18.12
CA LYS A 74 -5.24 -24.15 17.91
C LYS A 74 -4.44 -24.83 19.02
N LEU A 75 -3.29 -24.26 19.40
CA LEU A 75 -2.45 -24.80 20.48
C LEU A 75 -3.20 -24.85 21.82
N ILE A 76 -3.88 -23.76 22.20
CA ILE A 76 -4.69 -23.73 23.43
C ILE A 76 -5.81 -24.78 23.38
N SER A 77 -6.51 -24.89 22.25
CA SER A 77 -7.61 -25.87 22.10
C SER A 77 -7.17 -27.32 22.00
N THR A 78 -5.86 -27.59 21.85
CA THR A 78 -5.32 -28.96 21.79
C THR A 78 -4.88 -29.46 23.18
N ASP A 79 -4.80 -28.57 24.18
CA ASP A 79 -4.45 -28.90 25.57
C ASP A 79 -5.69 -29.16 26.48
N GLU A 80 -6.91 -29.13 25.92
CA GLU A 80 -8.17 -29.64 26.53
C GLU A 80 -8.56 -30.99 25.93
#